data_AF-A0A973EFH0-F1
#
_entry.id   AF-A0A973EFH0-F1
#
_cell.length_a   1.000
_cell.length_b   1.000
_cell.length_c   1.000
_cell.angle_alpha   90.00
_cell.angle_beta   90.00
_cell.angle_gamma   90.00
#
_symmetry.space_group_name_H-M   'P 1'
#
loop_
_entity.id
_entity.type
_entity.pdbx_description
1 polymer ?
#
loop_
_entity_poly.entity_id
_entity_poly.type
_entity_poly.pdbx_seq_one_letter_code
_entity_poly.pdbx_strand_id
1 'polypeptide(L)'
;MNSYLNYKAFNAWPLFWLLSGILCAFMGVAMAGTDLGTAEGVSAMIGYSVRWAVPFIFIVVATSALQTLFPGPIPRWLLKNRKYIGLVFAVAMAWQGLFIALMSNFHRDYYYEEVFYLRDELEGSTGYLFLIAMVITSFDFGRRWLNARQWRLLHLCGLYFLWAYPFSVYWWSLFYYRQPDPIDYPFYAAGFAAFALRIAAWGKRRRRRAERAGAASRPSVPMQTLGGSLIALGLLAAVTGAYWQEPVTNFLLTPAWSESLSMWLPFWPFEPFLPLAVLGLGTWCLTRRQVAGVVPAAAAS
;
A
#
# COMPACT_ATOMS: atom_id res chain seq x y z
N MET A 1 5.13 -31.27 4.15
CA MET A 1 4.12 -30.56 4.96
C MET A 1 3.59 -29.36 4.18
N ASN A 2 2.39 -29.52 3.58
CA ASN A 2 1.39 -28.53 3.15
C ASN A 2 0.49 -29.14 2.05
N SER A 3 -0.12 -30.29 2.36
CA SER A 3 -1.09 -30.96 1.49
C SER A 3 -2.33 -30.08 1.25
N TYR A 4 -2.68 -29.23 2.22
CA TYR A 4 -3.87 -28.36 2.16
C TYR A 4 -3.82 -27.27 1.07
N LEU A 5 -2.65 -26.75 0.70
CA LEU A 5 -2.54 -25.70 -0.32
C LEU A 5 -2.81 -26.19 -1.75
N ASN A 6 -2.89 -27.51 -1.95
CA ASN A 6 -3.15 -28.13 -3.25
C ASN A 6 -4.63 -28.40 -3.49
N TYR A 7 -5.50 -28.25 -2.49
CA TYR A 7 -6.95 -28.39 -2.71
C TYR A 7 -7.44 -27.34 -3.71
N LYS A 8 -8.31 -27.77 -4.63
CA LYS A 8 -8.88 -26.92 -5.68
C LYS A 8 -9.58 -25.69 -5.10
N ALA A 9 -10.29 -25.86 -3.97
CA ALA A 9 -11.01 -24.80 -3.26
C ALA A 9 -10.11 -23.62 -2.85
N PHE A 10 -8.83 -23.87 -2.56
CA PHE A 10 -7.88 -22.83 -2.15
C PHE A 10 -7.03 -22.28 -3.30
N ASN A 11 -7.45 -22.47 -4.54
CA ASN A 11 -6.72 -21.97 -5.70
C ASN A 11 -7.66 -21.32 -6.70
N ALA A 12 -7.16 -20.29 -7.39
CA ALA A 12 -7.80 -19.65 -8.52
C ALA A 12 -9.24 -19.18 -8.25
N TRP A 13 -10.16 -19.47 -9.18
CA TRP A 13 -11.57 -19.08 -9.09
C TRP A 13 -12.30 -19.62 -7.87
N PRO A 14 -12.15 -20.90 -7.47
CA PRO A 14 -12.72 -21.39 -6.21
C PRO A 14 -12.30 -20.56 -4.99
N LEU A 15 -11.03 -20.16 -4.89
CA LEU A 15 -10.56 -19.31 -3.80
C LEU A 15 -11.24 -17.93 -3.83
N PHE A 16 -11.34 -17.34 -5.03
CA PHE A 16 -12.05 -16.07 -5.22
C PHE A 16 -13.49 -16.16 -4.74
N TRP A 17 -14.26 -17.16 -5.19
CA TRP A 17 -15.66 -17.32 -4.80
C TRP A 17 -15.83 -17.60 -3.31
N LEU A 18 -14.95 -18.40 -2.72
CA LEU A 18 -14.97 -18.68 -1.28
C LEU A 18 -14.77 -17.40 -0.46
N LEU A 19 -13.71 -16.64 -0.75
CA LEU A 19 -13.37 -15.43 0.00
C LEU A 19 -14.38 -14.31 -0.24
N SER A 20 -14.83 -14.10 -1.48
CA SER A 20 -15.86 -13.13 -1.82
C SER A 20 -17.21 -13.51 -1.20
N GLY A 21 -17.56 -14.80 -1.15
CA GLY A 21 -18.78 -15.27 -0.51
C GLY A 21 -18.79 -15.03 0.99
N ILE A 22 -17.68 -15.32 1.67
CA ILE A 22 -17.50 -14.98 3.09
C ILE A 22 -17.63 -13.48 3.30
N LEU A 23 -16.92 -12.67 2.50
CA LEU A 23 -16.98 -11.22 2.59
C LEU A 23 -18.42 -10.70 2.41
N CYS A 24 -19.13 -11.13 1.37
CA CYS A 24 -20.51 -10.72 1.12
C CYS A 24 -21.46 -11.16 2.25
N ALA A 25 -21.26 -12.33 2.84
CA ALA A 25 -22.05 -12.78 3.99
C ALA A 25 -21.87 -11.85 5.19
N PHE A 26 -20.62 -11.48 5.51
CA PHE A 26 -20.34 -10.51 6.58
C PHE A 26 -20.88 -9.11 6.28
N MET A 27 -20.88 -8.67 5.01
CA MET A 27 -21.53 -7.42 4.61
C MET A 27 -23.04 -7.50 4.83
N GLY A 28 -23.69 -8.59 4.41
CA GLY A 28 -25.13 -8.78 4.58
C GLY A 28 -25.56 -8.81 6.04
N VAL A 29 -24.79 -9.49 6.91
CA VAL A 29 -25.04 -9.50 8.36
C VAL A 29 -24.89 -8.11 8.97
N ALA A 30 -23.84 -7.37 8.62
CA ALA A 30 -23.64 -6.01 9.11
C ALA A 30 -24.73 -5.05 8.64
N MET A 31 -25.15 -5.15 7.38
CA MET A 31 -26.28 -4.37 6.84
C MET A 31 -27.58 -4.66 7.58
N ALA A 32 -27.86 -5.91 7.92
CA ALA A 32 -29.08 -6.27 8.65
C ALA A 32 -29.12 -5.69 10.08
N GLY A 33 -27.96 -5.38 10.66
CA GLY A 33 -27.84 -4.78 11.99
C GLY A 33 -27.62 -3.27 12.00
N THR A 34 -27.61 -2.61 10.83
CA THR A 34 -27.29 -1.18 10.69
C THR A 34 -28.45 -0.44 10.04
N ASP A 35 -28.83 0.71 10.58
CA ASP A 35 -29.90 1.52 10.00
C ASP A 35 -29.40 2.33 8.80
N LEU A 36 -29.60 1.77 7.60
CA LEU A 36 -29.24 2.40 6.32
C LEU A 36 -30.19 3.55 5.93
N GLY A 37 -31.24 3.82 6.70
CA GLY A 37 -32.07 5.02 6.57
C GLY A 37 -31.42 6.27 7.19
N THR A 38 -30.28 6.11 7.88
CA THR A 38 -29.51 7.20 8.49
C THR A 38 -28.16 7.37 7.81
N ALA A 39 -27.66 8.61 7.78
CA ALA A 39 -26.35 8.89 7.20
C ALA A 39 -25.23 8.22 8.00
N GLU A 40 -25.34 8.20 9.32
CA GLU A 40 -24.40 7.56 10.24
C GLU A 40 -24.30 6.06 9.97
N GLY A 41 -25.44 5.38 9.76
CA GLY A 41 -25.46 3.96 9.42
C GLY A 41 -24.80 3.67 8.07
N VAL A 42 -25.04 4.49 7.06
CA VAL A 42 -24.37 4.34 5.75
C VAL A 42 -22.85 4.61 5.89
N SER A 43 -22.46 5.64 6.64
CA SER A 43 -21.04 5.97 6.92
C SER A 43 -20.32 4.82 7.63
N ALA A 44 -20.97 4.22 8.64
CA ALA A 44 -20.44 3.06 9.34
C ALA A 44 -20.19 1.87 8.38
N MET A 45 -21.09 1.66 7.41
CA MET A 45 -20.92 0.60 6.40
C MET A 45 -19.81 0.91 5.38
N ILE A 46 -19.56 2.19 5.04
CA ILE A 46 -18.39 2.60 4.26
C ILE A 46 -17.12 2.17 5.01
N GLY A 47 -16.95 2.58 6.28
CA GLY A 47 -15.79 2.21 7.09
C GLY A 47 -15.64 0.69 7.27
N TYR A 48 -16.74 -0.01 7.52
CA TYR A 48 -16.76 -1.47 7.66
C TYR A 48 -16.29 -2.19 6.39
N SER A 49 -16.78 -1.77 5.22
CA SER A 49 -16.36 -2.33 3.92
C SER A 49 -14.87 -2.11 3.63
N VAL A 50 -14.33 -0.92 3.97
CA VAL A 50 -12.90 -0.62 3.87
C VAL A 50 -12.07 -1.54 4.75
N ARG A 51 -12.47 -1.74 6.01
CA ARG A 51 -11.76 -2.64 6.96
C ARG A 51 -11.67 -4.07 6.44
N TRP A 52 -12.67 -4.55 5.69
CA TRP A 52 -12.61 -5.83 4.99
C TRP A 52 -11.71 -5.82 3.76
N ALA A 53 -11.61 -4.71 3.02
CA ALA A 53 -10.78 -4.59 1.84
C ALA A 53 -9.27 -4.55 2.16
N VAL A 54 -8.90 -3.81 3.21
CA VAL A 54 -7.51 -3.48 3.59
C VAL A 54 -6.56 -4.69 3.67
N PRO A 55 -6.91 -5.81 4.34
CA PRO A 55 -6.04 -6.98 4.40
C PRO A 55 -5.64 -7.51 3.02
N PHE A 56 -6.57 -7.52 2.06
CA PHE A 56 -6.32 -8.08 0.74
C PHE A 56 -5.32 -7.25 -0.05
N ILE A 57 -5.45 -5.92 -0.06
CA ILE A 57 -4.50 -5.06 -0.75
C ILE A 57 -3.11 -5.14 -0.12
N PHE A 58 -3.01 -5.19 1.21
CA PHE A 58 -1.72 -5.32 1.90
C PHE A 58 -1.03 -6.66 1.60
N ILE A 59 -1.78 -7.76 1.57
CA ILE A 59 -1.27 -9.08 1.15
C ILE A 59 -0.76 -9.02 -0.29
N VAL A 60 -1.53 -8.44 -1.21
CA VAL A 60 -1.16 -8.34 -2.64
C VAL A 60 0.12 -7.51 -2.84
N VAL A 61 0.30 -6.45 -2.06
CA VAL A 61 1.50 -5.60 -2.01
C VAL A 61 2.71 -6.38 -1.48
N ALA A 62 2.55 -7.11 -0.37
CA ALA A 62 3.63 -7.85 0.28
C ALA A 62 4.08 -9.11 -0.49
N THR A 63 3.17 -9.72 -1.26
CA THR A 63 3.33 -11.06 -1.89
C THR A 63 4.68 -11.25 -2.59
N SER A 64 5.09 -10.34 -3.48
CA SER A 64 6.36 -10.49 -4.22
C SER A 64 7.60 -10.30 -3.34
N ALA A 65 7.49 -9.50 -2.28
CA ALA A 65 8.56 -9.29 -1.33
C ALA A 65 8.74 -10.52 -0.44
N LEU A 66 7.64 -11.10 0.05
CA LEU A 66 7.63 -12.34 0.82
C LEU A 66 8.33 -13.48 0.07
N GLN A 67 8.01 -13.69 -1.22
CA GLN A 67 8.70 -14.73 -2.01
C GLN A 67 10.20 -14.44 -2.18
N THR A 68 10.59 -13.17 -2.28
CA THR A 68 12.00 -12.79 -2.46
C THR A 68 12.81 -12.99 -1.19
N LEU A 69 12.24 -12.62 -0.04
CA LEU A 69 12.88 -12.67 1.26
C LEU A 69 12.85 -14.08 1.85
N PHE A 70 11.68 -14.72 1.83
CA PHE A 70 11.36 -15.99 2.48
C PHE A 70 10.72 -16.98 1.48
N PRO A 71 11.47 -17.48 0.48
CA PRO A 71 10.91 -18.38 -0.52
C PRO A 71 10.39 -19.67 0.13
N GLY A 72 9.12 -20.01 -0.09
CA GLY A 72 8.49 -21.16 0.54
C GLY A 72 7.13 -21.51 -0.08
N PRO A 73 6.42 -22.53 0.43
CA PRO A 73 5.12 -22.93 -0.10
C PRO A 73 4.07 -21.82 -0.06
N ILE A 74 3.99 -21.07 1.06
CA ILE A 74 2.98 -20.02 1.26
C ILE A 74 3.23 -18.82 0.33
N PRO A 75 4.43 -18.21 0.24
CA PRO A 75 4.63 -17.07 -0.67
C PRO A 75 4.52 -17.45 -2.16
N ARG A 76 4.82 -18.72 -2.52
CA ARG A 76 4.54 -19.25 -3.86
C ARG A 76 3.03 -19.35 -4.12
N TRP A 77 2.26 -19.86 -3.16
CA TRP A 77 0.80 -19.93 -3.26
C TRP A 77 0.17 -18.54 -3.38
N LEU A 78 0.65 -17.57 -2.59
CA LEU A 78 0.22 -16.17 -2.70
C LEU A 78 0.50 -15.59 -4.09
N LEU A 79 1.70 -15.84 -4.65
CA LEU A 79 2.02 -15.39 -6.00
C LEU A 79 1.11 -15.99 -7.07
N LYS A 80 0.83 -17.30 -6.98
CA LYS A 80 -0.09 -18.00 -7.89
C LYS A 80 -1.50 -17.42 -7.81
N ASN A 81 -1.95 -17.06 -6.61
CA ASN A 81 -3.30 -16.58 -6.36
C ASN A 81 -3.44 -15.05 -6.31
N ARG A 82 -2.36 -14.29 -6.56
CA ARG A 82 -2.31 -12.83 -6.41
C ARG A 82 -3.43 -12.11 -7.18
N LYS A 83 -3.73 -12.56 -8.40
CA LYS A 83 -4.84 -12.04 -9.21
C LYS A 83 -6.18 -12.16 -8.47
N TYR A 84 -6.46 -13.35 -7.95
CA TYR A 84 -7.73 -13.68 -7.31
C TYR A 84 -7.90 -12.96 -5.98
N ILE A 85 -6.84 -12.87 -5.17
CA ILE A 85 -6.82 -12.07 -3.94
C ILE A 85 -7.08 -10.58 -4.25
N GLY A 86 -6.47 -10.05 -5.31
CA GLY A 86 -6.73 -8.69 -5.79
C GLY A 86 -8.17 -8.46 -6.29
N LEU A 87 -8.82 -9.49 -6.84
CA LEU A 87 -10.24 -9.42 -7.21
C LEU A 87 -11.16 -9.46 -5.98
N VAL A 88 -10.81 -10.18 -4.90
CA VAL A 88 -11.55 -10.12 -3.64
C VAL A 88 -11.50 -8.72 -3.05
N PHE A 89 -10.33 -8.06 -3.10
CA PHE A 89 -10.22 -6.63 -2.78
C PHE A 89 -11.19 -5.79 -3.61
N ALA A 90 -11.27 -6.02 -4.92
CA ALA A 90 -12.21 -5.28 -5.78
C ALA A 90 -13.69 -5.50 -5.40
N VAL A 91 -14.07 -6.71 -4.97
CA VAL A 91 -15.43 -6.98 -4.46
C VAL A 91 -15.70 -6.21 -3.17
N ALA A 92 -14.74 -6.15 -2.25
CA ALA A 92 -14.85 -5.36 -1.02
C ALA A 92 -15.05 -3.86 -1.32
N MET A 93 -14.27 -3.33 -2.26
CA MET A 93 -14.38 -1.94 -2.70
C MET A 93 -15.67 -1.67 -3.48
N ALA A 94 -16.25 -2.67 -4.16
CA ALA A 94 -17.56 -2.51 -4.80
C ALA A 94 -18.68 -2.30 -3.76
N TRP A 95 -18.61 -2.99 -2.61
CA TRP A 95 -19.51 -2.71 -1.49
C TRP A 95 -19.31 -1.30 -0.95
N GLN A 96 -18.06 -0.86 -0.76
CA GLN A 96 -17.79 0.52 -0.36
C GLN A 96 -18.38 1.52 -1.36
N GLY A 97 -18.16 1.31 -2.66
CA GLY A 97 -18.69 2.17 -3.72
C GLY A 97 -20.22 2.22 -3.73
N LEU A 98 -20.88 1.09 -3.44
CA LEU A 98 -22.32 1.05 -3.25
C LEU A 98 -22.77 1.92 -2.07
N PHE A 99 -22.11 1.82 -0.91
CA PHE A 99 -22.47 2.63 0.26
C PHE A 99 -22.18 4.12 0.05
N ILE A 100 -21.09 4.47 -0.66
CA ILE A 100 -20.83 5.85 -1.09
C ILE A 100 -21.95 6.34 -2.02
N ALA A 101 -22.37 5.52 -2.98
CA ALA A 101 -23.48 5.87 -3.86
C ALA A 101 -24.80 6.06 -3.09
N LEU A 102 -25.08 5.22 -2.09
CA LEU A 102 -26.25 5.38 -1.22
C LEU A 102 -26.18 6.70 -0.43
N MET A 103 -25.02 6.98 0.20
CA MET A 103 -24.78 8.24 0.93
C MET A 103 -25.00 9.45 0.02
N SER A 104 -24.39 9.47 -1.15
CA SER A 104 -24.44 10.60 -2.09
C SER A 104 -25.83 10.86 -2.69
N ASN A 105 -26.66 9.82 -2.85
CA ASN A 105 -27.99 9.95 -3.44
C ASN A 105 -29.09 10.24 -2.40
N PHE A 106 -29.00 9.65 -1.20
CA PHE A 106 -30.09 9.67 -0.21
C PHE A 106 -29.78 10.54 1.03
N HIS A 107 -28.51 10.85 1.29
CA HIS A 107 -28.06 11.64 2.44
C HIS A 107 -27.16 12.80 2.00
N ARG A 108 -27.57 13.50 0.93
CA ARG A 108 -26.76 14.51 0.25
C ARG A 108 -26.32 15.67 1.15
N ASP A 109 -27.22 16.15 2.00
CA ASP A 109 -26.93 17.29 2.88
C ASP A 109 -25.83 16.92 3.88
N TYR A 110 -25.95 15.75 4.53
CA TYR A 110 -24.89 15.20 5.39
C TYR A 110 -23.58 14.92 4.63
N TYR A 111 -23.66 14.40 3.39
CA TYR A 111 -22.47 14.11 2.59
C TYR A 111 -21.64 15.37 2.33
N TYR A 112 -22.28 16.48 1.95
CA TYR A 112 -21.57 17.72 1.64
C TYR A 112 -21.11 18.49 2.88
N GLU A 113 -21.82 18.37 4.01
CA GLU A 113 -21.48 19.09 5.24
C GLU A 113 -20.38 18.38 6.06
N GLU A 114 -20.45 17.05 6.18
CA GLU A 114 -19.64 16.30 7.16
C GLU A 114 -18.61 15.34 6.52
N VAL A 115 -18.78 14.96 5.25
CA VAL A 115 -17.98 13.91 4.61
C VAL A 115 -17.15 14.43 3.42
N PHE A 116 -17.64 15.46 2.73
CA PHE A 116 -17.02 15.94 1.50
C PHE A 116 -15.82 16.84 1.77
N TYR A 117 -14.63 16.27 1.58
CA TYR A 117 -13.42 17.04 1.32
C TYR A 117 -13.00 16.82 -0.13
N LEU A 118 -12.78 17.92 -0.88
CA LEU A 118 -12.39 17.86 -2.30
C LEU A 118 -11.18 16.93 -2.52
N ARG A 119 -10.22 16.96 -1.60
CA ARG A 119 -9.05 16.08 -1.61
C ARG A 119 -9.43 14.61 -1.48
N ASP A 120 -10.28 14.27 -0.53
CA ASP A 120 -10.69 12.87 -0.27
C ASP A 120 -11.52 12.34 -1.44
N GLU A 121 -12.33 13.19 -2.07
CA GLU A 121 -13.05 12.88 -3.31
C GLU A 121 -12.08 12.63 -4.48
N LEU A 122 -11.06 13.48 -4.65
CA LEU A 122 -10.02 13.29 -5.68
C LEU A 122 -9.22 12.00 -5.45
N GLU A 123 -8.86 11.71 -4.20
CA GLU A 123 -8.16 10.49 -3.79
C GLU A 123 -9.04 9.24 -4.06
N GLY A 124 -10.30 9.27 -3.62
CA GLY A 124 -11.27 8.20 -3.81
C GLY A 124 -11.58 7.94 -5.28
N SER A 125 -11.94 8.97 -6.03
CA SER A 125 -12.22 8.90 -7.48
C SER A 125 -11.02 8.36 -8.27
N THR A 126 -9.81 8.86 -7.99
CA THR A 126 -8.59 8.35 -8.62
C THR A 126 -8.34 6.87 -8.28
N GLY A 127 -8.58 6.49 -7.03
CA GLY A 127 -8.51 5.10 -6.58
C GLY A 127 -9.45 4.19 -7.37
N TYR A 128 -10.72 4.57 -7.53
CA TYR A 128 -11.69 3.79 -8.30
C TYR A 128 -11.33 3.69 -9.79
N LEU A 129 -10.79 4.76 -10.40
CA LEU A 129 -10.30 4.70 -11.78
C LEU A 129 -9.18 3.67 -11.95
N PHE A 130 -8.19 3.67 -11.05
CA PHE A 130 -7.14 2.65 -11.05
C PHE A 130 -7.73 1.25 -10.83
N LEU A 131 -8.62 1.09 -9.87
CA LEU A 131 -9.23 -0.20 -9.53
C LEU A 131 -10.01 -0.78 -10.72
N ILE A 132 -10.91 0.00 -11.33
CA ILE A 132 -11.72 -0.43 -12.48
C ILE A 132 -10.80 -0.82 -13.64
N ALA A 133 -9.81 0.03 -13.97
CA ALA A 133 -8.86 -0.28 -15.04
C ALA A 133 -8.05 -1.56 -14.74
N MET A 134 -7.61 -1.76 -13.49
CA MET A 134 -6.90 -2.97 -13.08
C MET A 134 -7.79 -4.22 -13.11
N VAL A 135 -9.06 -4.11 -12.74
CA VAL A 135 -10.04 -5.21 -12.81
C VAL A 135 -10.27 -5.60 -14.27
N ILE A 136 -10.62 -4.65 -15.14
CA ILE A 136 -10.85 -4.91 -16.57
C ILE A 136 -9.62 -5.57 -17.20
N THR A 137 -8.43 -5.04 -16.93
CA THR A 137 -7.16 -5.56 -17.48
C THR A 137 -6.63 -6.81 -16.79
N SER A 138 -7.34 -7.33 -15.78
CA SER A 138 -7.06 -8.64 -15.18
C SER A 138 -7.68 -9.80 -15.96
N PHE A 139 -8.61 -9.52 -16.88
CA PHE A 139 -9.22 -10.49 -17.80
C PHE A 139 -8.59 -10.38 -19.20
N ASP A 140 -8.62 -11.47 -19.96
CA ASP A 140 -7.99 -11.53 -21.29
C ASP A 140 -8.57 -10.48 -22.25
N PHE A 141 -9.87 -10.22 -22.14
CA PHE A 141 -10.57 -9.17 -22.88
C PHE A 141 -9.99 -7.77 -22.68
N GLY A 142 -9.67 -7.37 -21.45
CA GLY A 142 -9.10 -6.05 -21.18
C GLY A 142 -7.59 -6.04 -21.33
N ARG A 143 -6.93 -7.17 -21.03
CA ARG A 143 -5.48 -7.34 -21.15
C ARG A 143 -4.99 -7.09 -22.58
N ARG A 144 -5.79 -7.43 -23.60
CA ARG A 144 -5.44 -7.25 -25.02
C ARG A 144 -5.34 -5.79 -25.47
N TRP A 145 -5.91 -4.83 -24.71
CA TRP A 145 -5.85 -3.41 -25.04
C TRP A 145 -4.52 -2.74 -24.67
N LEU A 146 -3.67 -3.42 -23.89
CA LEU A 146 -2.41 -2.87 -23.39
C LEU A 146 -1.22 -3.72 -23.83
N ASN A 147 -0.11 -3.08 -24.14
CA ASN A 147 1.16 -3.79 -24.25
C ASN A 147 1.68 -4.19 -22.85
N ALA A 148 2.69 -5.05 -22.79
CA ALA A 148 3.23 -5.55 -21.53
C ALA A 148 3.77 -4.43 -20.60
N ARG A 149 4.31 -3.35 -21.16
CA ARG A 149 4.86 -2.22 -20.39
C ARG A 149 3.74 -1.39 -19.77
N GLN A 150 2.73 -1.03 -20.56
CA GLN A 150 1.55 -0.28 -20.10
C GLN A 150 0.79 -1.04 -19.02
N TRP A 151 0.53 -2.34 -19.25
CA TRP A 151 -0.14 -3.18 -18.26
C TRP A 151 0.65 -3.25 -16.94
N ARG A 152 1.98 -3.40 -17.03
CA ARG A 152 2.85 -3.41 -15.86
C ARG A 152 2.86 -2.06 -15.14
N LEU A 153 2.87 -0.95 -15.87
CA LEU A 153 2.84 0.40 -15.30
C LEU A 153 1.51 0.65 -14.59
N LEU A 154 0.39 0.36 -15.25
CA LEU A 154 -0.96 0.48 -14.67
C LEU A 154 -1.08 -0.30 -13.35
N HIS A 155 -0.72 -1.59 -13.36
CA HIS A 155 -0.81 -2.44 -12.17
C HIS A 155 0.23 -2.09 -11.10
N LEU A 156 1.33 -1.40 -11.44
CA LEU A 156 2.30 -0.92 -10.47
C LEU A 156 1.80 0.36 -9.79
N CYS A 157 1.41 1.35 -10.58
CA CYS A 157 0.89 2.63 -10.11
C CYS A 157 -0.38 2.42 -9.30
N GLY A 158 -1.36 1.69 -9.84
CA GLY A 158 -2.61 1.42 -9.15
C GLY A 158 -2.42 0.62 -7.86
N LEU A 159 -1.52 -0.38 -7.85
CA LEU A 159 -1.22 -1.12 -6.62
C LEU A 159 -0.68 -0.22 -5.50
N TYR A 160 0.25 0.67 -5.83
CA TYR A 160 0.83 1.57 -4.81
C TYR A 160 -0.14 2.67 -4.41
N PHE A 161 -0.93 3.20 -5.34
CA PHE A 161 -1.97 4.18 -5.03
C PHE A 161 -3.03 3.59 -4.08
N LEU A 162 -3.57 2.41 -4.42
CA LEU A 162 -4.58 1.71 -3.62
C LEU A 162 -4.05 1.22 -2.27
N TRP A 163 -2.74 1.01 -2.13
CA TRP A 163 -2.10 0.75 -0.85
C TRP A 163 -1.89 2.02 -0.03
N ALA A 164 -1.46 3.11 -0.69
CA ALA A 164 -1.11 4.36 -0.04
C ALA A 164 -2.29 4.96 0.71
N TYR A 165 -3.49 4.89 0.12
CA TYR A 165 -4.71 5.43 0.72
C TYR A 165 -5.05 4.85 2.10
N PRO A 166 -5.33 3.54 2.27
CA PRO A 166 -5.61 3.00 3.59
C PRO A 166 -4.40 3.12 4.53
N PHE A 167 -3.17 2.99 4.02
CA PHE A 167 -1.99 3.18 4.85
C PHE A 167 -1.91 4.59 5.45
N SER A 168 -2.17 5.65 4.66
CA SER A 168 -2.20 7.02 5.15
C SER A 168 -3.35 7.23 6.13
N VAL A 169 -4.54 6.72 5.85
CA VAL A 169 -5.70 6.82 6.75
C VAL A 169 -5.37 6.28 8.14
N TYR A 170 -4.81 5.07 8.23
CA TYR A 170 -4.45 4.50 9.54
C TYR A 170 -3.26 5.20 10.20
N TRP A 171 -2.32 5.77 9.42
CA TRP A 171 -1.25 6.59 10.00
C TRP A 171 -1.81 7.86 10.66
N TRP A 172 -2.71 8.57 9.98
CA TRP A 172 -3.39 9.75 10.54
C TRP A 172 -4.26 9.39 11.75
N SER A 173 -4.96 8.25 11.72
CA SER A 173 -5.69 7.73 12.89
C SER A 173 -4.80 7.62 14.13
N LEU A 174 -3.60 7.07 13.97
CA LEU A 174 -2.71 6.80 15.10
C LEU A 174 -1.98 8.03 15.63
N PHE A 175 -1.62 8.98 14.76
CA PHE A 175 -0.65 10.03 15.12
C PHE A 175 -1.18 11.45 15.07
N TYR A 176 -2.38 11.66 14.53
CA TYR A 176 -3.03 12.97 14.47
C TYR A 176 -4.37 12.97 15.20
N TYR A 177 -5.22 11.98 14.93
CA TYR A 177 -6.49 11.86 15.64
C TYR A 177 -6.24 11.36 17.07
N ARG A 178 -6.80 12.08 18.06
CA ARG A 178 -6.43 11.91 19.48
C ARG A 178 -6.98 10.63 20.13
N GLN A 179 -7.80 9.86 19.42
CA GLN A 179 -8.46 8.63 19.92
C GLN A 179 -8.52 7.56 18.83
N PRO A 180 -7.40 6.88 18.51
CA PRO A 180 -7.39 5.78 17.54
C PRO A 180 -8.19 4.58 18.07
N ASP A 181 -8.95 3.94 17.18
CA ASP A 181 -9.57 2.66 17.51
C ASP A 181 -8.46 1.60 17.70
N PRO A 182 -8.60 0.65 18.64
CA PRO A 182 -7.62 -0.43 18.82
C PRO A 182 -7.34 -1.25 17.55
N ILE A 183 -8.31 -1.31 16.62
CA ILE A 183 -8.16 -2.01 15.34
C ILE A 183 -7.26 -1.26 14.34
N ASP A 184 -7.03 0.03 14.52
CA ASP A 184 -6.23 0.83 13.59
C ASP A 184 -4.73 0.50 13.71
N TYR A 185 -4.28 0.12 14.92
CA TYR A 185 -2.91 -0.30 15.19
C TYR A 185 -2.45 -1.50 14.33
N PRO A 186 -3.15 -2.66 14.32
CA PRO A 186 -2.76 -3.78 13.48
C PRO A 186 -2.88 -3.46 11.99
N PHE A 187 -3.83 -2.62 11.55
CA PHE A 187 -3.91 -2.21 10.16
C PHE A 187 -2.73 -1.33 9.76
N TYR A 188 -2.39 -0.32 10.56
CA TYR A 188 -1.19 0.49 10.33
C TYR A 188 0.07 -0.38 10.26
N ALA A 189 0.27 -1.24 11.25
CA ALA A 189 1.43 -2.12 11.32
C ALA A 189 1.52 -3.05 10.11
N ALA A 190 0.40 -3.63 9.67
CA ALA A 190 0.34 -4.48 8.48
C ALA A 190 0.66 -3.70 7.19
N GLY A 191 0.13 -2.48 7.04
CA GLY A 191 0.39 -1.60 5.90
C GLY A 191 1.86 -1.20 5.81
N PHE A 192 2.44 -0.77 6.93
CA PHE A 192 3.85 -0.45 7.06
C PHE A 192 4.73 -1.66 6.74
N ALA A 193 4.46 -2.81 7.37
CA ALA A 193 5.21 -4.05 7.16
C ALA A 193 5.17 -4.51 5.70
N ALA A 194 4.00 -4.41 5.04
CA ALA A 194 3.86 -4.80 3.64
C ALA A 194 4.83 -4.03 2.72
N PHE A 195 5.00 -2.73 2.95
CA PHE A 195 5.91 -1.90 2.16
C PHE A 195 7.37 -1.99 2.62
N ALA A 196 7.63 -2.07 3.93
CA ALA A 196 8.97 -2.30 4.48
C ALA A 196 9.58 -3.61 3.95
N LEU A 197 8.78 -4.68 3.83
CA LEU A 197 9.18 -5.92 3.17
C LEU A 197 9.58 -5.68 1.71
N ARG A 198 8.88 -4.80 0.97
CA ARG A 198 9.26 -4.45 -0.41
C ARG A 198 10.59 -3.72 -0.47
N ILE A 199 10.85 -2.79 0.46
CA ILE A 199 12.13 -2.10 0.59
C ILE A 199 13.25 -3.11 0.86
N ALA A 200 13.06 -4.02 1.82
CA ALA A 200 14.03 -5.06 2.15
C ALA A 200 14.28 -6.02 0.96
N ALA A 201 13.21 -6.44 0.28
CA ALA A 201 13.30 -7.28 -0.92
C ALA A 201 14.03 -6.58 -2.07
N TRP A 202 13.81 -5.27 -2.25
CA TRP A 202 14.54 -4.44 -3.20
C TRP A 202 16.03 -4.37 -2.87
N GLY A 203 16.38 -4.18 -1.59
CA GLY A 203 17.77 -4.24 -1.12
C GLY A 203 18.44 -5.59 -1.42
N LYS A 204 17.77 -6.71 -1.13
CA LYS A 204 18.26 -8.07 -1.45
C LYS A 204 18.48 -8.26 -2.95
N ARG A 205 17.57 -7.76 -3.80
CA ARG A 205 17.70 -7.82 -5.26
C ARG A 205 18.85 -6.96 -5.78
N ARG A 206 19.07 -5.76 -5.23
CA ARG A 206 20.22 -4.91 -5.57
C ARG A 206 21.54 -5.61 -5.26
N ARG A 207 21.68 -6.20 -4.07
CA ARG A 207 22.88 -6.96 -3.68
C ARG A 207 23.16 -8.08 -4.67
N ARG A 208 22.17 -8.92 -4.98
CA ARG A 208 22.30 -10.02 -5.95
C ARG A 208 22.66 -9.54 -7.36
N ARG A 209 22.09 -8.41 -7.82
CA ARG A 209 22.42 -7.83 -9.13
C ARG A 209 23.86 -7.34 -9.17
N ALA A 210 24.33 -6.72 -8.10
CA ALA A 210 25.70 -6.25 -7.99
C ALA A 210 26.71 -7.42 -7.91
N GLU A 211 26.38 -8.49 -7.19
CA GLU A 211 27.17 -9.74 -7.15
C GLU A 211 27.33 -10.35 -8.54
N ARG A 212 26.22 -10.47 -9.28
CA ARG A 212 26.24 -10.99 -10.66
C ARG A 212 27.02 -10.09 -11.63
N ALA A 213 27.09 -8.80 -11.36
CA ALA A 213 27.84 -7.83 -12.16
C ALA A 213 29.32 -7.74 -11.77
N GLY A 214 29.82 -8.63 -10.88
CA GLY A 214 31.23 -8.63 -10.45
C GLY A 214 31.62 -7.50 -9.49
N ALA A 215 30.65 -6.70 -9.00
CA ALA A 215 30.93 -5.67 -8.00
C ALA A 215 31.17 -6.35 -6.65
N ALA A 216 32.44 -6.63 -6.34
CA ALA A 216 32.84 -7.42 -5.16
C ALA A 216 32.97 -6.59 -3.88
N SER A 217 33.21 -5.27 -3.97
CA SER A 217 33.44 -4.45 -2.79
C SER A 217 32.14 -4.17 -2.02
N ARG A 218 32.18 -4.46 -0.71
CA ARG A 218 31.14 -4.02 0.24
C ARG A 218 31.07 -2.48 0.24
N PRO A 219 29.92 -1.89 0.60
CA PRO A 219 29.87 -0.45 0.84
C PRO A 219 30.94 -0.02 1.86
N SER A 220 31.47 1.19 1.75
CA SER A 220 32.44 1.71 2.72
C SER A 220 31.85 1.74 4.14
N VAL A 221 32.70 1.68 5.18
CA VAL A 221 32.25 1.70 6.58
C VAL A 221 31.34 2.91 6.88
N PRO A 222 31.65 4.15 6.43
CA PRO A 222 30.76 5.29 6.63
C PRO A 222 29.38 5.12 5.96
N MET A 223 29.33 4.45 4.81
CA MET A 223 28.07 4.19 4.12
C MET A 223 27.24 3.11 4.81
N GLN A 224 27.91 2.15 5.46
CA GLN A 224 27.24 1.14 6.27
C GLN A 224 26.66 1.73 7.55
N THR A 225 27.43 2.56 8.26
CA THR A 225 26.95 3.24 9.48
C THR A 225 25.80 4.19 9.15
N LEU A 226 25.95 5.05 8.12
CA LEU A 226 24.86 5.91 7.65
C LEU A 226 23.61 5.12 7.28
N GLY A 227 23.77 4.03 6.51
CA GLY A 227 22.65 3.20 6.10
C GLY A 227 21.93 2.52 7.27
N GLY A 228 22.68 2.03 8.26
CA GLY A 228 22.13 1.46 9.49
C GLY A 228 21.40 2.51 10.34
N SER A 229 21.99 3.69 10.53
CA SER A 229 21.39 4.79 11.28
C SER A 229 20.10 5.28 10.62
N LEU A 230 20.07 5.41 9.29
CA LEU A 230 18.84 5.78 8.57
C LEU A 230 17.76 4.72 8.73
N ILE A 231 18.10 3.43 8.66
CA ILE A 231 17.10 2.37 8.90
C ILE A 231 16.53 2.45 10.33
N ALA A 232 17.39 2.61 11.33
CA ALA A 232 16.97 2.76 12.72
C ALA A 232 16.08 3.99 12.91
N LEU A 233 16.47 5.13 12.33
CA LEU A 233 15.68 6.37 12.35
C LEU A 233 14.32 6.19 11.69
N GLY A 234 14.25 5.55 10.51
CA GLY A 234 12.99 5.29 9.82
C GLY A 234 12.06 4.35 10.59
N LEU A 235 12.60 3.33 11.27
CA LEU A 235 11.81 2.46 12.15
C LEU A 235 11.31 3.21 13.40
N LEU A 236 12.15 4.03 14.01
CA LEU A 236 11.77 4.84 15.16
C LEU A 236 10.67 5.84 14.77
N ALA A 237 10.88 6.59 13.69
CA ALA A 237 9.91 7.56 13.18
C ALA A 237 8.56 6.93 12.84
N ALA A 238 8.52 5.66 12.40
CA ALA A 238 7.27 4.96 12.13
C ALA A 238 6.41 4.72 13.38
N VAL A 239 7.00 4.62 14.57
CA VAL A 239 6.25 4.38 15.82
C VAL A 239 6.13 5.64 16.70
N THR A 240 6.93 6.67 16.42
CA THR A 240 6.94 7.94 17.17
C THR A 240 6.27 9.09 16.43
N GLY A 241 5.35 8.81 15.49
CA GLY A 241 4.64 9.81 14.67
C GLY A 241 4.12 11.01 15.48
N ALA A 242 3.51 10.76 16.63
CA ALA A 242 2.95 11.76 17.51
C ALA A 242 3.96 12.83 18.01
N TYR A 243 5.27 12.52 18.01
CA TYR A 243 6.31 13.45 18.47
C TYR A 243 6.85 14.36 17.38
N TRP A 244 6.71 13.98 16.11
CA TRP A 244 7.31 14.73 14.99
C TRP A 244 6.29 15.21 13.96
N GLN A 245 5.06 14.69 13.98
CA GLN A 245 4.02 15.03 13.01
C GLN A 245 3.77 16.54 12.97
N GLU A 246 3.36 17.16 14.08
CA GLU A 246 3.05 18.59 14.15
C GLU A 246 4.19 19.51 13.66
N PRO A 247 5.45 19.40 14.16
CA PRO A 247 6.53 20.26 13.67
C PRO A 247 6.85 20.02 12.20
N VAL A 248 6.71 18.79 11.70
CA VAL A 248 6.90 18.47 10.27
C VAL A 248 5.79 19.06 9.43
N THR A 249 4.52 18.97 9.85
CA THR A 249 3.39 19.60 9.16
C THR A 249 3.60 21.11 9.07
N ASN A 250 3.93 21.75 10.19
CA ASN A 250 4.18 23.20 10.23
C ASN A 250 5.28 23.57 9.25
N PHE A 251 6.40 22.85 9.24
CA PHE A 251 7.51 23.09 8.31
C PHE A 251 7.10 22.88 6.84
N LEU A 252 6.45 21.75 6.53
CA LEU A 252 6.10 21.39 5.15
C LEU A 252 5.02 22.31 4.59
N LEU A 253 4.07 22.78 5.40
CA LEU A 253 2.98 23.65 4.96
C LEU A 253 3.28 25.15 5.12
N THR A 254 4.41 25.54 5.73
CA THR A 254 4.81 26.96 5.84
C THR A 254 4.80 27.70 4.49
N PRO A 255 5.31 27.13 3.38
CA PRO A 255 5.25 27.81 2.08
C PRO A 255 3.82 27.81 1.51
N ALA A 256 3.33 28.97 1.07
CA ALA A 256 1.97 29.11 0.51
C ALA A 256 1.66 28.16 -0.66
N TRP A 257 2.67 27.83 -1.50
CA TRP A 257 2.49 26.86 -2.58
C TRP A 257 2.19 25.46 -2.04
N SER A 258 2.80 25.07 -0.91
CA SER A 258 2.65 23.76 -0.29
C SER A 258 1.31 23.64 0.44
N GLU A 259 0.94 24.68 1.19
CA GLU A 259 -0.41 24.80 1.75
C GLU A 259 -1.47 24.68 0.64
N SER A 260 -1.25 25.37 -0.49
CA SER A 260 -2.16 25.29 -1.64
C SER A 260 -2.29 23.87 -2.20
N LEU A 261 -1.20 23.10 -2.25
CA LEU A 261 -1.22 21.71 -2.67
C LEU A 261 -2.02 20.82 -1.72
N SER A 262 -2.05 21.12 -0.42
CA SER A 262 -2.77 20.31 0.57
C SER A 262 -4.28 20.21 0.29
N MET A 263 -4.84 21.16 -0.47
CA MET A 263 -6.23 21.21 -0.85
C MET A 263 -6.61 20.26 -2.00
N TRP A 264 -5.66 19.84 -2.85
CA TRP A 264 -5.99 19.12 -4.09
C TRP A 264 -5.00 18.02 -4.50
N LEU A 265 -3.77 18.00 -3.97
CA LEU A 265 -2.78 16.99 -4.29
C LEU A 265 -2.96 15.76 -3.37
N PRO A 266 -3.29 14.57 -3.91
CA PRO A 266 -3.39 13.35 -3.14
C PRO A 266 -2.19 13.11 -2.24
N PHE A 267 -2.48 12.80 -0.98
CA PHE A 267 -1.50 12.44 0.05
C PHE A 267 -0.50 13.54 0.47
N TRP A 268 -0.55 14.75 -0.10
CA TRP A 268 0.33 15.85 0.32
C TRP A 268 0.10 16.21 1.80
N PRO A 269 1.16 16.46 2.61
CA PRO A 269 2.58 16.60 2.26
C PRO A 269 3.41 15.32 2.41
N PHE A 270 2.78 14.16 2.22
CA PHE A 270 3.40 12.82 2.26
C PHE A 270 4.00 12.40 3.61
N GLU A 271 3.58 13.02 4.71
CA GLU A 271 4.02 12.69 6.07
C GLU A 271 3.96 11.20 6.42
N PRO A 272 2.86 10.46 6.15
CA PRO A 272 2.79 9.03 6.45
C PRO A 272 3.92 8.21 5.81
N PHE A 273 4.48 8.69 4.70
CA PHE A 273 5.45 7.98 3.88
C PHE A 273 6.90 8.34 4.21
N LEU A 274 7.16 9.39 5.01
CA LEU A 274 8.50 9.81 5.38
C LEU A 274 9.31 8.69 6.06
N PRO A 275 8.78 7.91 7.02
CA PRO A 275 9.52 6.80 7.62
C PRO A 275 9.95 5.74 6.59
N LEU A 276 9.09 5.44 5.62
CA LEU A 276 9.38 4.50 4.54
C LEU A 276 10.41 5.06 3.55
N ALA A 277 10.40 6.36 3.26
CA ALA A 277 11.40 7.01 2.44
C ALA A 277 12.79 6.93 3.09
N VAL A 278 12.87 7.23 4.39
CA VAL A 278 14.10 7.11 5.18
C VAL A 278 14.61 5.67 5.22
N LEU A 279 13.74 4.68 5.40
CA LEU A 279 14.06 3.25 5.29
C LEU A 279 14.63 2.88 3.90
N GLY A 280 14.04 3.43 2.84
CA GLY A 280 14.48 3.26 1.46
C GLY A 280 15.89 3.82 1.24
N LEU A 281 16.16 5.03 1.73
CA LEU A 281 17.47 5.68 1.66
C LEU A 281 18.54 4.89 2.44
N GLY A 282 18.22 4.45 3.66
CA GLY A 282 19.14 3.61 4.45
C GLY A 282 19.45 2.28 3.74
N THR A 283 18.43 1.64 3.17
CA THR A 283 18.60 0.42 2.37
C THR A 283 19.45 0.66 1.11
N TRP A 284 19.29 1.82 0.46
CA TRP A 284 20.11 2.22 -0.67
C TRP A 284 21.58 2.34 -0.26
N CYS A 285 21.87 3.02 0.86
CA CYS A 285 23.22 3.14 1.39
C CYS A 285 23.87 1.76 1.64
N LEU A 286 23.15 0.86 2.32
CA LEU A 286 23.61 -0.50 2.63
C LEU A 286 23.77 -1.42 1.41
N THR A 287 23.28 -1.01 0.24
CA THR A 287 23.29 -1.84 -0.98
C THR A 287 24.05 -1.16 -2.12
N ARG A 288 24.59 0.04 -1.90
CA ARG A 288 25.47 0.74 -2.85
C ARG A 288 26.84 0.09 -2.83
N ARG A 289 27.10 -0.78 -3.81
CA ARG A 289 28.45 -1.29 -4.05
C ARG A 289 29.26 -0.27 -4.85
N GLN A 290 30.55 -0.20 -4.58
CA GLN A 290 31.46 0.55 -5.43
C GLN A 290 31.70 -0.28 -6.70
N VAL A 291 31.62 0.36 -7.87
CA VAL A 291 32.18 -0.22 -9.08
C VAL A 291 33.70 -0.15 -8.90
N ALA A 292 34.42 -1.25 -9.10
CA ALA A 292 35.86 -1.21 -9.12
C ALA A 292 36.28 -0.13 -10.12
N GLY A 293 36.97 0.91 -9.64
CA GLY A 293 37.51 1.92 -10.53
C GLY A 293 38.37 1.22 -11.55
N VAL A 294 38.09 1.44 -12.84
CA VAL A 294 39.16 1.38 -13.82
C VAL A 294 40.16 2.43 -13.35
N VAL A 295 41.24 1.97 -12.74
CA VAL A 295 42.41 2.80 -12.49
C VAL A 295 42.78 3.35 -13.88
N PRO A 296 42.77 4.68 -14.12
CA PRO A 296 43.40 5.18 -15.33
C PRO A 296 44.83 4.69 -15.25
N ALA A 297 45.26 3.90 -16.24
CA ALA A 297 46.64 3.47 -16.35
C ALA A 297 47.51 4.72 -16.16
N ALA A 298 48.28 4.74 -15.08
CA ALA A 298 49.27 5.76 -14.85
C ALA A 298 50.11 5.82 -16.13
N ALA A 299 50.17 7.00 -16.75
CA ALA A 299 51.09 7.26 -17.84
C ALA A 299 52.50 7.05 -17.31
N ALA A 300 53.02 5.86 -17.52
CA ALA A 300 54.42 5.51 -17.38
C ALA A 300 54.99 5.50 -18.81
N SER A 301 55.46 6.67 -19.24
CA SER A 301 56.57 6.90 -20.18
C SER A 301 56.63 8.38 -20.51
#